data_AF-A0A0P0IR36-F1
#
_entry.id   AF-A0A0P0IR36-F1
#
_cell.length_a   1.000
_cell.length_b   1.000
_cell.length_c   1.000
_cell.angle_alpha   90.00
_cell.angle_beta   90.00
_cell.angle_gamma   90.00
#
_symmetry.space_group_name_H-M   'P 1'
#
loop_
_entity.id
_entity.type
_entity.pdbx_description
1 polymer ?
#
loop_
_entity_poly.entity_id
_entity_poly.type
_entity_poly.pdbx_seq_one_letter_code
_entity_poly.pdbx_strand_id
1 'polypeptide(L)'
;MNTEAITPGAFDQMTARPSKLWGLPAIAKALGCGVDKVRALALHPEVPIYRPAGAGTYFAHRAELEAWLRSKPSRDVAHSTTAREPLIG
;
A
#
# COMPACT_ATOMS: atom_id res chain seq x y z
N MET A 1 10.29 35.78 22.05
CA MET A 1 9.99 35.02 20.81
C MET A 1 10.77 33.72 20.94
N ASN A 2 10.11 32.59 21.23
CA ASN A 2 10.80 31.30 21.34
C ASN A 2 10.98 30.73 19.94
N THR A 3 12.22 30.70 19.46
CA THR A 3 12.59 30.06 18.19
C THR A 3 12.94 28.61 18.50
N GLU A 4 11.93 27.79 18.72
CA GLU A 4 12.12 26.34 18.83
C GLU A 4 12.47 25.83 17.43
N ALA A 5 13.75 25.51 17.22
CA ALA A 5 14.21 24.89 15.99
C ALA A 5 13.35 23.65 15.71
N ILE A 6 12.73 23.56 14.53
CA ILE A 6 12.05 22.35 14.08
C ILE A 6 13.11 21.25 13.99
N THR A 7 13.18 20.42 15.03
CA THR A 7 14.00 19.21 15.02
C THR A 7 13.45 18.28 13.94
N PRO A 8 14.28 17.59 13.16
CA PRO A 8 13.81 16.70 12.09
C PRO A 8 12.80 15.64 12.56
N GLY A 9 12.89 15.18 13.81
CA GLY A 9 11.91 14.27 14.41
C GLY A 9 10.54 14.89 14.73
N ALA A 10 10.45 16.22 14.89
CA ALA A 10 9.18 16.92 15.07
C ALA A 10 8.45 17.09 13.73
N PHE A 11 9.19 17.26 12.64
CA PHE A 11 8.63 17.32 11.29
C PHE A 11 8.03 15.98 10.86
N ASP A 12 8.69 14.85 11.17
CA ASP A 12 8.16 13.51 10.90
C ASP A 12 6.81 13.29 11.60
N GLN A 13 6.70 13.66 12.88
CA GLN A 13 5.44 13.59 13.64
C GLN A 13 4.36 14.55 13.11
N MET A 14 4.75 15.74 12.65
CA MET A 14 3.81 16.72 12.08
C MET A 14 3.29 16.30 10.69
N THR A 15 4.07 15.50 9.96
CA THR A 15 3.68 14.91 8.67
C THR A 15 3.10 13.50 8.79
N ALA A 16 3.08 12.94 10.01
CA ALA A 16 2.60 11.59 10.28
C ALA A 16 1.15 11.44 9.78
N ARG A 17 1.03 10.82 8.60
CA ARG A 17 -0.25 10.60 7.95
C ARG A 17 -1.10 9.71 8.86
N PRO A 18 -2.43 9.89 8.90
CA PRO A 18 -3.31 9.09 9.73
C PRO A 18 -3.00 7.61 9.51
N SER A 19 -2.55 6.94 10.57
CA SER A 19 -2.01 5.58 10.49
C SER A 19 -3.07 4.56 10.07
N LYS A 20 -4.35 4.90 10.26
CA LYS A 20 -5.51 4.08 9.90
C LYS A 20 -6.29 4.75 8.76
N LEU A 21 -6.48 4.00 7.69
CA LEU A 21 -7.31 4.36 6.56
C LEU A 21 -8.71 3.78 6.78
N TRP A 22 -9.71 4.64 6.94
CA TRP A 22 -11.09 4.23 7.19
C TRP A 22 -11.93 4.27 5.92
N GLY A 23 -12.61 3.17 5.64
CA GLY A 23 -13.45 2.97 4.47
C GLY A 23 -12.67 2.54 3.23
N LEU A 24 -13.34 1.73 2.40
CA LEU A 24 -12.84 1.33 1.09
C LEU A 24 -12.37 2.51 0.21
N PRO A 25 -13.03 3.69 0.16
CA PRO A 25 -12.54 4.81 -0.67
C PRO A 25 -11.20 5.40 -0.18
N ALA A 26 -10.93 5.40 1.12
CA ALA A 26 -9.65 5.87 1.64
C ALA A 26 -8.52 4.88 1.32
N ILE A 27 -8.81 3.58 1.46
CA ILE A 27 -7.88 2.50 1.12
C ILE A 27 -7.59 2.49 -0.39
N ALA A 28 -8.61 2.67 -1.22
CA ALA A 28 -8.50 2.77 -2.68
C ALA A 28 -7.57 3.92 -3.11
N LYS A 29 -7.74 5.10 -2.51
CA LYS A 29 -6.86 6.25 -2.75
C LYS A 29 -5.41 5.97 -2.35
N ALA A 30 -5.18 5.27 -1.24
CA ALA A 30 -3.84 4.90 -0.81
C ALA A 30 -3.18 3.85 -1.72
N LEU A 31 -3.96 2.92 -2.25
CA LEU A 31 -3.50 1.88 -3.18
C LEU A 31 -3.39 2.35 -4.64
N GLY A 32 -3.99 3.50 -4.99
CA GLY A 32 -4.08 3.97 -6.37
C GLY A 32 -4.95 3.09 -7.26
N CYS A 33 -5.95 2.39 -6.70
CA CYS A 33 -6.83 1.49 -7.44
C CYS A 33 -8.31 1.76 -7.14
N GLY A 34 -9.22 1.12 -7.90
CA GLY A 34 -10.66 1.29 -7.72
C GLY A 34 -11.20 0.64 -6.43
N VAL A 35 -12.32 1.17 -5.92
CA VAL A 35 -13.00 0.66 -4.71
C VAL A 35 -13.41 -0.80 -4.86
N ASP A 36 -13.89 -1.21 -6.03
CA ASP A 36 -14.26 -2.62 -6.31
C ASP A 36 -13.07 -3.57 -6.18
N LYS A 37 -11.89 -3.12 -6.61
CA LYS A 37 -10.65 -3.89 -6.48
C LYS A 37 -10.23 -4.01 -5.02
N VAL A 38 -10.38 -2.95 -4.23
CA VAL A 38 -10.17 -3.01 -2.78
C VAL A 38 -11.17 -3.94 -2.10
N ARG A 39 -12.43 -3.92 -2.53
CA ARG A 39 -13.47 -4.82 -2.00
C ARG A 39 -13.15 -6.29 -2.28
N ALA A 40 -12.66 -6.61 -3.48
CA ALA A 40 -12.17 -7.94 -3.80
C ALA A 40 -10.97 -8.30 -2.93
N LEU A 41 -9.98 -7.40 -2.79
CA LEU A 41 -8.82 -7.60 -1.92
C LEU A 41 -9.21 -7.82 -0.45
N ALA A 42 -10.26 -7.17 0.04
CA ALA A 42 -10.75 -7.34 1.41
C ALA A 42 -11.36 -8.72 1.69
N LEU A 43 -11.61 -9.53 0.66
CA LEU A 43 -12.03 -10.94 0.81
C LEU A 43 -10.84 -11.87 1.03
N HIS A 44 -9.62 -11.42 0.74
CA HIS A 44 -8.41 -12.21 0.86
C HIS A 44 -7.78 -12.00 2.25
N PRO A 45 -7.60 -13.06 3.06
CA PRO A 45 -7.09 -12.94 4.43
C PRO A 45 -5.61 -12.52 4.49
N GLU A 46 -4.88 -12.64 3.39
CA GLU A 46 -3.48 -12.20 3.25
C GLU A 46 -3.34 -10.67 3.13
N VAL A 47 -4.45 -9.95 2.89
CA VAL A 47 -4.43 -8.50 2.70
C VAL A 47 -4.78 -7.85 4.04
N PRO A 48 -4.01 -6.85 4.52
CA PRO A 48 -4.25 -6.18 5.80
C PRO A 48 -5.41 -5.18 5.71
N ILE A 49 -6.59 -5.65 5.30
CA ILE A 49 -7.85 -4.92 5.28
C ILE A 49 -8.80 -5.62 6.26
N TYR A 50 -9.12 -4.93 7.35
CA TYR A 50 -9.88 -5.45 8.46
C TYR A 50 -11.31 -4.90 8.44
N ARG A 51 -12.26 -5.70 8.93
CA ARG A 51 -13.66 -5.28 9.12
C ARG A 51 -14.09 -5.59 10.56
N PRO A 52 -14.03 -4.62 11.48
CA PRO A 52 -14.45 -4.84 12.86
C PRO A 52 -15.96 -5.12 12.89
N ALA A 53 -16.35 -6.14 13.65
CA ALA A 53 -17.76 -6.50 13.82
C ALA A 53 -18.54 -5.28 14.38
N GLY A 54 -19.70 -4.98 13.77
CA GLY A 54 -20.55 -3.86 14.19
C GLY A 54 -20.18 -2.48 13.62
N ALA A 55 -18.99 -2.29 13.04
CA ALA A 55 -18.59 -0.98 12.49
C ALA A 55 -19.21 -0.68 11.11
N GLY A 56 -19.69 -1.70 10.39
CA GLY A 56 -20.23 -1.58 9.03
C GLY A 56 -19.19 -1.27 7.94
N THR A 57 -18.04 -0.71 8.30
CA THR A 57 -16.97 -0.25 7.40
C THR A 57 -15.68 -1.06 7.51
N TYR A 58 -14.80 -0.90 6.54
CA TYR A 58 -13.47 -1.51 6.49
C TYR A 58 -12.41 -0.52 6.96
N PHE A 59 -11.30 -1.00 7.51
CA PHE A 59 -10.12 -0.18 7.75
C PHE A 59 -8.84 -0.94 7.40
N ALA A 60 -7.77 -0.20 7.12
CA ALA A 60 -6.44 -0.75 6.95
C ALA A 60 -5.42 0.10 7.71
N HIS A 61 -4.39 -0.54 8.28
CA HIS A 61 -3.22 0.16 8.75
C HIS A 61 -2.34 0.50 7.56
N ARG A 62 -2.00 1.78 7.40
CA ARG A 62 -1.19 2.26 6.28
C ARG A 62 0.15 1.53 6.20
N ALA A 63 0.85 1.44 7.34
CA ALA A 63 2.16 0.80 7.42
C ALA A 63 2.11 -0.70 7.03
N GLU A 64 1.09 -1.44 7.50
CA GLU A 64 0.91 -2.85 7.13
C GLU A 64 0.58 -3.00 5.64
N LEU A 65 -0.26 -2.12 5.10
CA LEU A 65 -0.64 -2.12 3.70
C LEU A 65 0.56 -1.82 2.79
N GLU A 66 1.40 -0.85 3.16
CA GLU A 66 2.65 -0.52 2.46
C GLU A 66 3.68 -1.66 2.57
N ALA A 67 3.81 -2.28 3.74
CA ALA A 67 4.67 -3.46 3.92
C ALA A 67 4.20 -4.64 3.05
N TRP A 68 2.89 -4.92 3.04
CA TRP A 68 2.30 -5.96 2.21
C TRP A 68 2.52 -5.71 0.72
N LEU A 69 2.36 -4.46 0.25
CA LEU A 69 2.66 -4.10 -1.14
C LEU A 69 4.11 -4.38 -1.51
N ARG A 70 5.05 -4.07 -0.62
CA ARG A 70 6.50 -4.30 -0.82
C ARG A 70 6.85 -5.80 -0.84
N SER A 71 6.14 -6.62 -0.08
CA SER A 71 6.36 -8.07 -0.03
C SER A 71 5.90 -8.81 -1.28
N LYS A 72 5.07 -8.19 -2.12
CA LYS A 72 4.66 -8.81 -3.38
C LYS A 72 5.79 -8.75 -4.40
N PRO A 73 5.95 -9.80 -5.24
CA PRO A 73 6.82 -9.68 -6.38
C PRO A 73 6.33 -8.49 -7.19
N SER A 74 7.17 -7.46 -7.28
CA SER A 74 7.01 -6.48 -8.34
C SER A 74 7.01 -7.31 -9.59
N ARG A 75 5.88 -7.36 -10.30
CA ARG A 75 5.85 -7.90 -11.65
C ARG A 75 6.58 -6.87 -12.51
N ASP A 76 7.86 -6.72 -12.23
CA ASP A 76 8.82 -6.12 -13.12
C ASP A 76 8.75 -7.00 -14.34
N VAL A 77 8.39 -6.37 -15.44
CA VAL A 77 8.39 -7.00 -16.75
C VAL A 77 9.84 -7.28 -17.10
N ALA A 78 10.38 -8.35 -16.52
CA ALA A 78 11.57 -9.01 -17.01
C ALA A 78 11.22 -9.49 -18.42
N HIS A 79 11.38 -8.59 -19.38
CA HIS A 79 11.36 -8.90 -20.78
C HIS A 79 12.33 -10.05 -20.97
N SER A 80 11.77 -11.20 -21.29
CA SER A 80 12.47 -12.31 -21.90
C SER A 80 13.27 -11.79 -23.08
N THR A 81 14.54 -11.44 -22.85
CA THR A 81 15.55 -11.51 -23.88
C THR A 81 15.82 -13.00 -24.06
N THR A 82 14.89 -13.67 -24.74
CA THR A 82 15.15 -14.98 -25.32
C THR A 82 16.21 -14.71 -26.38
N ALA A 83 17.44 -15.12 -26.08
CA ALA A 83 18.50 -15.16 -27.04
C ALA A 83 18.00 -16.01 -28.22
N ARG A 84 17.75 -15.36 -29.36
CA ARG A 84 17.70 -16.05 -30.66
C ARG A 84 19.08 -16.64 -30.85
N GLU A 85 19.22 -17.93 -30.58
CA GLU A 85 20.34 -18.72 -31.07
C GLU A 85 20.47 -18.47 -32.58
N PRO A 86 21.64 -18.01 -33.08
CA PRO A 86 21.88 -18.08 -34.50
C PRO A 86 21.98 -19.57 -34.87
N LEU A 87 21.18 -19.98 -35.86
CA LEU A 87 21.34 -21.25 -36.55
C LEU A 87 22.69 -21.20 -37.27
N ILE A 88 23.70 -21.91 -36.77
CA ILE A 88 24.92 -22.18 -37.52
C ILE A 88 24.71 -23.56 -38.15
N GLY A 89 24.67 -23.55 -39.48
CA GLY A 89 24.59 -24.75 -40.32
C GLY A 89 25.90 -25.52 -40.44
#